data_AF-A0A7J8SFC0-F1
#
_entry.id   AF-A0A7J8SFC0-F1
#
_cell.length_a   1.000
_cell.length_b   1.000
_cell.length_c   1.000
_cell.angle_alpha   90.00
_cell.angle_beta   90.00
_cell.angle_gamma   90.00
#
_symmetry.space_group_name_H-M   'P 1'
#
loop_
_entity.id
_entity.type
_entity.pdbx_description
1 polymer ?
#
loop_
_entity_poly.entity_id
_entity_poly.type
_entity_poly.pdbx_seq_one_letter_code
_entity_poly.pdbx_strand_id
1 'polypeptide(L)'
;FLAYPKDIASISLLFDQFDQPSPQQWDIIIRDISSSSQPEKSLLFYIVMRRNGVVPTKHTFPSLLKSFSKSKRNPLQLLPHIVKYGMDSDSFVRNSLISVLFSSLDVQLARQVFDESTQTDVVSWTALINGYLKIGCFIEGLKCFKEMRLKCVKTCGMTVVSILGAAGKMGNVWFGRSIHGLYVETGRIKWDVFIGSAIVDMYSKCGVYGEARKYFDQMPSKNVVSWTALIAGHLRCNRYNEAIIFFQDMLMEKVRPSDFTITSVLAACAEIGDLIHGRCVHGHISRYKLEMNSEVGTALINMYAKCGCLNEAFMVFKKLCGKDVYAWTAMINGFAMHGDAIGSLNLFNEMLSSGIHPNEVTFLGVLNACSHGGLVDEGRKVFTMMKQRYDLEPGLDHYSCMVDMLGRAGYLEEAKKMIGDMPIEPTARVWAALFGACMIHKAYDLGEYIGKHLIKLQPKHSGRYALLANLYSRCQKSDSAAEIRKLMKEKGVKKIPGCSWIEINGAIHEFTAFGSSHYESYSLNEMIDCFIAQMRLDCSFFAFDVDME
;
A
#
# COMPACT_ATOMS: atom_id res chain seq x y z
N PHE A 1 25.21 30.58 -13.01
CA PHE A 1 24.19 29.58 -13.37
C PHE A 1 24.43 29.16 -14.82
N LEU A 2 25.34 28.21 -15.07
CA LEU A 2 25.50 27.58 -16.38
C LEU A 2 24.89 26.19 -16.27
N ALA A 3 23.77 25.97 -16.95
CA ALA A 3 23.14 24.67 -17.07
C ALA A 3 24.01 23.79 -17.99
N TYR A 4 24.73 22.84 -17.40
CA TYR A 4 25.47 21.83 -18.16
C TYR A 4 24.49 20.93 -18.92
N PRO A 5 24.77 20.56 -20.19
CA PRO A 5 23.90 19.67 -20.94
C PRO A 5 23.87 18.28 -20.30
N LYS A 6 22.66 17.73 -20.09
CA LYS A 6 22.48 16.34 -19.63
C LYS A 6 22.47 15.30 -20.76
N ASP A 7 22.68 15.75 -22.00
CA ASP A 7 22.67 14.90 -23.18
C ASP A 7 24.10 14.44 -23.53
N ILE A 8 24.25 13.13 -23.75
CA ILE A 8 25.52 12.45 -24.04
C ILE A 8 26.11 12.93 -25.35
N ALA A 9 25.28 13.32 -26.32
CA ALA A 9 25.74 13.92 -27.58
C ALA A 9 26.46 15.25 -27.33
N SER A 10 25.94 16.07 -26.42
CA SER A 10 26.55 17.35 -26.05
C SER A 10 27.83 17.17 -25.22
N ILE A 11 27.87 16.16 -24.34
CA ILE A 11 29.05 15.82 -23.53
C ILE A 11 30.19 15.30 -24.42
N SER A 12 29.88 14.51 -25.45
CA SER A 12 30.88 13.98 -26.40
C SER A 12 31.44 15.10 -27.30
N LEU A 13 30.60 16.01 -27.78
CA LEU A 13 31.01 17.18 -28.58
C LEU A 13 31.92 18.16 -27.83
N LEU A 14 31.69 18.35 -26.53
CA LEU A 14 32.56 19.13 -25.65
C LEU A 14 33.91 18.44 -25.42
N PHE A 15 33.94 17.11 -25.47
CA PHE A 15 35.12 16.32 -25.22
C PHE A 15 36.10 16.34 -26.40
N ASP A 16 35.58 16.35 -27.62
CA ASP A 16 36.37 16.45 -28.86
C ASP A 16 37.07 17.82 -29.02
N GLN A 17 36.77 18.80 -28.17
CA GLN A 17 37.43 20.12 -28.14
C GLN A 17 38.70 20.16 -27.29
N PHE A 18 39.03 19.09 -26.57
CA PHE A 18 40.23 19.02 -25.73
C PHE A 18 41.30 18.14 -26.37
N ASP A 19 42.43 18.71 -26.77
CA ASP A 19 43.57 17.95 -27.34
C ASP A 19 44.17 16.95 -26.32
N GLN A 20 44.22 17.31 -25.04
CA GLN A 20 44.56 16.41 -23.91
C GLN A 20 43.80 16.80 -22.63
N PRO A 21 42.69 16.12 -22.30
CA PRO A 21 41.91 16.42 -21.09
C PRO A 21 42.61 15.97 -19.81
N SER A 22 42.58 16.84 -18.79
CA SER A 22 43.14 16.60 -17.46
C SER A 22 42.34 15.56 -16.66
N PRO A 23 42.92 14.93 -15.62
CA PRO A 23 42.20 13.98 -14.76
C PRO A 23 40.89 14.53 -14.17
N GLN A 24 40.85 15.82 -13.84
CA GLN A 24 39.67 16.48 -13.27
C GLN A 24 38.54 16.64 -14.30
N GLN A 25 38.90 16.91 -15.56
CA GLN A 25 37.93 16.99 -16.66
C GLN A 25 37.31 15.62 -16.93
N TRP A 26 38.12 14.56 -16.90
CA TRP A 26 37.66 13.18 -16.96
C TRP A 26 36.70 12.81 -15.82
N ASP A 27 37.01 13.21 -14.58
CA ASP A 27 36.15 12.96 -13.42
C ASP A 27 34.77 13.62 -13.55
N ILE A 28 34.72 14.87 -14.05
CA ILE A 28 33.47 15.59 -14.29
C ILE A 28 32.62 14.84 -15.32
N ILE A 29 33.22 14.43 -16.44
CA ILE A 29 32.52 13.71 -17.51
C ILE A 29 31.95 12.38 -16.99
N ILE A 30 32.78 11.58 -16.31
CA ILE A 30 32.36 10.29 -15.77
C ILE A 30 31.22 10.48 -14.76
N ARG A 31 31.30 11.52 -13.92
CA ARG A 31 30.24 11.87 -12.95
C ARG A 31 28.94 12.27 -13.63
N ASP A 32 29.01 13.10 -14.67
CA ASP A 32 27.82 13.59 -15.37
C ASP A 32 27.14 12.46 -16.15
N ILE A 33 27.91 11.61 -16.81
CA ILE A 33 27.40 10.40 -17.48
C ILE A 33 26.80 9.41 -16.48
N SER A 34 27.42 9.20 -15.31
CA SER A 34 26.85 8.33 -14.25
C SER A 34 25.48 8.81 -13.74
N SER A 35 25.21 10.10 -13.93
CA SER A 35 23.96 10.76 -13.53
C SER A 35 22.95 10.88 -14.67
N SER A 36 23.35 10.52 -15.90
CA SER A 36 22.52 10.58 -17.12
C SER A 36 21.53 9.41 -17.24
N SER A 37 20.77 9.39 -18.34
CA SER A 37 19.85 8.32 -18.71
C SER A 37 20.54 7.01 -19.10
N GLN A 38 21.84 7.04 -19.44
CA GLN A 38 22.64 5.88 -19.84
C GLN A 38 23.89 5.76 -18.96
N PRO A 39 23.72 5.43 -17.66
CA PRO A 39 24.82 5.37 -16.69
C PRO A 39 25.90 4.34 -17.07
N GLU A 40 25.57 3.30 -17.83
CA GLU A 40 26.49 2.24 -18.29
C GLU A 40 27.62 2.74 -19.19
N LYS A 41 27.45 3.90 -19.84
CA LYS A 41 28.48 4.52 -20.68
C LYS A 41 29.64 5.11 -19.87
N SER A 42 29.46 5.33 -18.56
CA SER A 42 30.54 5.81 -17.68
C SER A 42 31.77 4.90 -17.72
N LEU A 43 31.56 3.58 -17.80
CA LEU A 43 32.62 2.57 -17.84
C LEU A 43 33.39 2.63 -19.18
N LEU A 44 32.70 2.94 -20.28
CA LEU A 44 33.35 3.13 -21.58
C LEU A 44 34.30 4.33 -21.53
N PHE A 45 33.86 5.46 -21.00
CA PHE A 45 34.70 6.65 -20.85
C PHE A 45 35.88 6.42 -19.89
N TYR A 46 35.69 5.61 -18.84
CA TYR A 46 36.81 5.16 -18.00
C TYR A 46 37.85 4.33 -18.77
N ILE A 47 37.41 3.44 -19.67
CA ILE A 47 38.34 2.67 -20.52
C ILE A 47 39.11 3.61 -21.46
N VAL A 48 38.45 4.62 -22.03
CA VAL A 48 39.10 5.63 -22.90
C VAL A 48 40.10 6.47 -22.11
N MET A 49 39.73 6.97 -20.93
CA MET A 49 40.61 7.69 -20.00
C MET A 49 41.93 6.94 -19.78
N ARG A 50 41.83 5.61 -19.53
CA ARG A 50 43.01 4.76 -19.34
C ARG A 50 43.82 4.54 -20.61
N ARG A 51 43.17 4.39 -21.77
CA ARG A 51 43.85 4.27 -23.07
C ARG A 51 44.65 5.52 -23.40
N ASN A 52 44.17 6.69 -22.96
CA ASN A 52 44.86 7.97 -23.08
C ASN A 52 45.94 8.19 -22.00
N GLY A 53 46.27 7.16 -21.21
CA GLY A 53 47.34 7.23 -20.20
C GLY A 53 47.00 8.02 -18.94
N VAL A 54 45.74 8.44 -18.75
CA VAL A 54 45.33 9.24 -17.60
C VAL A 54 45.06 8.34 -16.39
N VAL A 55 45.70 8.66 -15.27
CA VAL A 55 45.57 7.89 -14.01
C VAL A 55 44.25 8.25 -13.31
N PRO A 56 43.44 7.26 -12.87
CA PRO A 56 42.23 7.51 -12.10
C PRO A 56 42.50 8.19 -10.77
N THR A 57 41.58 9.04 -10.33
CA THR A 57 41.64 9.75 -9.05
C THR A 57 40.68 9.14 -8.03
N LYS A 58 40.74 9.63 -6.78
CA LYS A 58 39.76 9.31 -5.73
C LYS A 58 38.31 9.71 -6.05
N HIS A 59 38.08 10.53 -7.08
CA HIS A 59 36.75 10.94 -7.53
C HIS A 59 36.24 10.13 -8.74
N THR A 60 37.13 9.43 -9.45
CA THR A 60 36.78 8.59 -10.60
C THR A 60 35.95 7.38 -10.17
N PHE A 61 36.44 6.60 -9.20
CA PHE A 61 35.81 5.34 -8.78
C PHE A 61 34.42 5.52 -8.14
N PRO A 62 34.17 6.49 -7.25
CA PRO A 62 32.83 6.75 -6.70
C PRO A 62 31.77 7.03 -7.78
N SER A 63 32.15 7.81 -8.80
CA SER A 63 31.27 8.15 -9.92
C SER A 63 30.95 6.91 -10.77
N LEU A 64 31.95 6.06 -11.01
CA LEU A 64 31.75 4.79 -11.69
C LEU A 64 30.87 3.85 -10.86
N LEU A 65 31.21 3.62 -9.59
CA LEU A 65 30.43 2.80 -8.65
C LEU A 65 28.96 3.26 -8.62
N LYS A 66 28.70 4.57 -8.56
CA LYS A 66 27.35 5.13 -8.64
C LYS A 66 26.60 4.71 -9.92
N SER A 67 27.25 4.61 -11.07
CA SER A 67 26.58 4.08 -12.28
C SER A 67 26.18 2.61 -12.16
N PHE A 68 26.94 1.78 -11.42
CA PHE A 68 26.56 0.37 -11.18
C PHE A 68 25.34 0.24 -10.29
N SER A 69 25.10 1.19 -9.38
CA SER A 69 23.85 1.20 -8.59
C SER A 69 22.57 1.34 -9.44
N LYS A 70 22.71 1.80 -10.70
CA LYS A 70 21.62 1.96 -11.67
C LYS A 70 21.67 0.95 -12.81
N SER A 71 22.67 0.06 -12.84
CA SER A 71 22.92 -0.89 -13.92
C SER A 71 22.88 -2.33 -13.41
N LYS A 72 22.52 -3.30 -14.26
CA LYS A 72 22.58 -4.74 -13.93
C LYS A 72 23.99 -5.33 -13.94
N ARG A 73 25.03 -4.51 -14.18
CA ARG A 73 26.41 -4.98 -14.28
C ARG A 73 27.02 -5.25 -12.91
N ASN A 74 27.92 -6.23 -12.85
CA ASN A 74 28.60 -6.62 -11.62
C ASN A 74 29.63 -5.54 -11.22
N PRO A 75 29.48 -4.88 -10.06
CA PRO A 75 30.39 -3.83 -9.60
C PRO A 75 31.78 -4.35 -9.21
N LEU A 76 31.93 -5.65 -8.96
CA LEU A 76 33.19 -6.29 -8.57
C LEU A 76 34.27 -6.19 -9.65
N GLN A 77 33.90 -5.92 -10.90
CA GLN A 77 34.86 -5.70 -12.00
C GLN A 77 35.80 -4.51 -11.75
N LEU A 78 35.38 -3.54 -10.92
CA LEU A 78 36.21 -2.38 -10.56
C LEU A 78 37.12 -2.64 -9.37
N LEU A 79 36.88 -3.67 -8.56
CA LEU A 79 37.68 -3.94 -7.35
C LEU A 79 39.18 -4.13 -7.64
N PRO A 80 39.60 -4.93 -8.65
CA PRO A 80 41.03 -5.07 -8.97
C PRO A 80 41.67 -3.75 -9.39
N HIS A 81 40.89 -2.85 -9.99
CA HIS A 81 41.37 -1.54 -10.39
C HIS A 81 41.51 -0.61 -9.18
N ILE A 82 40.53 -0.61 -8.27
CA ILE A 82 40.59 0.17 -7.03
C ILE A 82 41.85 -0.20 -6.23
N VAL A 83 42.10 -1.50 -6.06
CA VAL A 83 43.30 -2.02 -5.36
C VAL A 83 44.57 -1.68 -6.13
N LYS A 84 44.61 -1.88 -7.46
CA LYS A 84 45.79 -1.60 -8.30
C LYS A 84 46.28 -0.15 -8.18
N TYR A 85 45.37 0.80 -8.03
CA TYR A 85 45.72 2.22 -7.88
C TYR A 85 45.81 2.68 -6.40
N GLY A 86 45.73 1.76 -5.44
CA GLY A 86 45.83 2.06 -4.00
C GLY A 86 44.65 2.86 -3.42
N MET A 87 43.52 2.84 -4.12
CA MET A 87 42.32 3.64 -3.77
C MET A 87 41.40 2.93 -2.77
N ASP A 88 41.71 1.70 -2.39
CA ASP A 88 41.04 0.90 -1.36
C ASP A 88 41.21 1.48 0.05
N SER A 89 42.27 2.26 0.26
CA SER A 89 42.53 2.99 1.50
C SER A 89 41.68 4.27 1.67
N ASP A 90 41.15 4.83 0.58
CA ASP A 90 40.38 6.09 0.58
C ASP A 90 38.95 5.91 1.11
N SER A 91 38.53 6.75 2.05
CA SER A 91 37.22 6.63 2.70
C SER A 91 36.04 6.91 1.76
N PHE A 92 36.20 7.81 0.78
CA PHE A 92 35.14 8.16 -0.16
C PHE A 92 34.89 7.04 -1.19
N VAL A 93 35.97 6.40 -1.65
CA VAL A 93 35.90 5.20 -2.51
C VAL A 93 35.26 4.04 -1.75
N ARG A 94 35.70 3.77 -0.51
CA ARG A 94 35.15 2.70 0.34
C ARG A 94 33.65 2.87 0.63
N ASN A 95 33.23 4.08 1.01
CA ASN A 95 31.82 4.36 1.31
C ASN A 95 30.92 4.17 0.07
N SER A 96 31.43 4.54 -1.12
CA SER A 96 30.76 4.30 -2.39
C SER A 96 30.68 2.81 -2.72
N LEU A 97 31.74 2.05 -2.45
CA LEU A 97 31.80 0.61 -2.65
C LEU A 97 30.79 -0.13 -1.77
N ILE A 98 30.72 0.20 -0.47
CA ILE A 98 29.73 -0.34 0.46
C ILE A 98 28.30 -0.13 -0.09
N SER A 99 27.97 1.10 -0.50
CA SER A 99 26.63 1.43 -1.02
C SER A 99 26.23 0.62 -2.26
N VAL A 100 27.20 0.36 -3.14
CA VAL A 100 26.98 -0.41 -4.36
C VAL A 100 26.85 -1.90 -4.08
N LEU A 101 27.66 -2.46 -3.17
CA LEU A 101 27.57 -3.87 -2.77
C LEU A 101 26.22 -4.21 -2.14
N PHE A 102 25.66 -3.31 -1.33
CA PHE A 102 24.26 -3.47 -0.87
C PHE A 102 23.25 -3.43 -2.00
N SER A 103 23.50 -2.61 -3.03
CA SER A 103 22.62 -2.52 -4.19
C SER A 103 22.74 -3.74 -5.11
N SER A 104 23.87 -4.46 -5.10
CA SER A 104 24.07 -5.74 -5.80
C SER A 104 23.69 -6.96 -4.95
N LEU A 105 23.17 -6.76 -3.73
CA LEU A 105 22.81 -7.81 -2.76
C LEU A 105 24.01 -8.62 -2.19
N ASP A 106 25.24 -8.13 -2.35
CA ASP A 106 26.47 -8.74 -1.79
C ASP A 106 26.75 -8.22 -0.36
N VAL A 107 25.83 -8.50 0.55
CA VAL A 107 25.82 -7.95 1.92
C VAL A 107 27.04 -8.34 2.74
N GLN A 108 27.51 -9.58 2.60
CA GLN A 108 28.68 -10.08 3.34
C GLN A 108 29.95 -9.34 2.97
N LEU A 109 30.17 -9.13 1.67
CA LEU A 109 31.33 -8.39 1.19
C LEU A 109 31.25 -6.91 1.57
N ALA A 110 30.05 -6.31 1.54
CA ALA A 110 29.85 -4.95 2.02
C ALA A 110 30.26 -4.79 3.50
N ARG A 111 29.93 -5.77 4.33
CA ARG A 111 30.32 -5.80 5.74
C ARG A 111 31.82 -6.02 5.91
N GLN A 112 32.42 -6.92 5.15
CA GLN A 112 33.86 -7.19 5.18
C GLN A 112 34.67 -5.94 4.81
N VAL A 113 34.32 -5.25 3.72
CA VAL A 113 34.95 -3.99 3.31
C VAL A 113 34.88 -2.91 4.40
N PHE A 114 33.80 -2.91 5.19
CA PHE A 114 33.67 -2.01 6.33
C PHE A 114 34.55 -2.43 7.51
N ASP A 115 34.58 -3.72 7.86
CA ASP A 115 35.32 -4.24 9.01
C ASP A 115 36.86 -4.19 8.80
N GLU A 116 37.34 -4.34 7.56
CA GLU A 116 38.75 -4.19 7.17
C GLU A 116 39.23 -2.71 7.17
N SER A 117 38.31 -1.76 7.36
CA SER A 117 38.60 -0.33 7.36
C SER A 117 39.33 0.12 8.62
N THR A 118 40.57 0.62 8.48
CA THR A 118 41.35 1.17 9.60
C THR A 118 40.83 2.52 10.10
N GLN A 119 40.07 3.24 9.29
CA GLN A 119 39.40 4.50 9.66
C GLN A 119 37.91 4.41 9.33
N THR A 120 37.04 4.37 10.34
CA THR A 120 35.58 4.43 10.14
C THR A 120 35.08 5.78 10.62
N ASP A 121 34.57 6.58 9.69
CA ASP A 121 33.97 7.89 9.97
C ASP A 121 32.44 7.81 10.00
N VAL A 122 31.79 8.93 10.30
CA VAL A 122 30.32 9.03 10.33
C VAL A 122 29.69 8.62 9.00
N VAL A 123 30.37 8.89 7.88
CA VAL A 123 29.88 8.60 6.53
C VAL A 123 29.93 7.10 6.27
N SER A 124 31.01 6.41 6.67
CA SER A 124 31.14 4.95 6.57
C SER A 124 30.04 4.23 7.35
N TRP A 125 29.82 4.62 8.61
CA TRP A 125 28.75 4.04 9.44
C TRP A 125 27.37 4.29 8.84
N THR A 126 27.13 5.51 8.33
CA THR A 126 25.85 5.86 7.70
C THR A 126 25.62 5.08 6.42
N ALA A 127 26.66 4.86 5.60
CA ALA A 127 26.58 4.05 4.38
C ALA A 127 26.24 2.58 4.69
N LEU A 128 26.89 2.00 5.71
CA LEU A 128 26.62 0.63 6.16
C LEU A 128 25.18 0.48 6.67
N ILE A 129 24.75 1.37 7.56
CA ILE A 129 23.40 1.38 8.13
C ILE A 129 22.37 1.52 7.00
N ASN A 130 22.48 2.56 6.15
CA ASN A 130 21.54 2.79 5.06
C ASN A 130 21.48 1.62 4.08
N GLY A 131 22.62 0.95 3.84
CA GLY A 131 22.70 -0.27 3.06
C GLY A 131 21.80 -1.37 3.60
N TYR A 132 21.96 -1.75 4.87
CA TYR A 132 21.10 -2.75 5.53
C TYR A 132 19.63 -2.36 5.52
N LEU A 133 19.32 -1.09 5.79
CA LEU A 133 17.95 -0.60 5.82
C LEU A 133 17.29 -0.61 4.43
N LYS A 134 18.06 -0.37 3.35
CA LYS A 134 17.58 -0.36 1.96
C LYS A 134 17.14 -1.74 1.49
N ILE A 135 17.84 -2.79 1.91
CA ILE A 135 17.53 -4.19 1.55
C ILE A 135 16.51 -4.85 2.50
N GLY A 136 16.02 -4.13 3.52
CA GLY A 136 15.03 -4.65 4.48
C GLY A 136 15.61 -5.40 5.68
N CYS A 137 16.93 -5.49 5.82
CA CYS A 137 17.62 -6.05 6.98
C CYS A 137 17.66 -5.04 8.14
N PHE A 138 16.48 -4.70 8.66
CA PHE A 138 16.34 -3.62 9.63
C PHE A 138 17.07 -3.92 10.93
N ILE A 139 17.04 -5.16 11.42
CA ILE A 139 17.68 -5.58 12.68
C ILE A 139 19.19 -5.37 12.63
N GLU A 140 19.84 -5.78 11.54
CA GLU A 140 21.27 -5.63 11.29
C GLU A 140 21.66 -4.15 11.21
N GLY A 141 20.85 -3.33 10.52
CA GLY A 141 21.04 -1.88 10.48
C GLY A 141 20.98 -1.24 11.88
N LEU A 142 20.03 -1.67 12.72
CA LEU A 142 19.92 -1.19 14.11
C LEU A 142 21.09 -1.66 14.99
N LYS A 143 21.58 -2.89 14.79
CA LYS A 143 22.79 -3.40 15.47
C LYS A 143 24.02 -2.56 15.10
N CYS A 144 24.20 -2.22 13.82
CA CYS A 144 25.27 -1.34 13.37
C CYS A 144 25.18 0.05 14.01
N PHE A 145 23.97 0.60 14.16
CA PHE A 145 23.77 1.87 14.86
C PHE A 145 24.15 1.77 16.35
N LYS A 146 23.81 0.67 17.03
CA LYS A 146 24.24 0.43 18.41
C LYS A 146 25.77 0.33 18.51
N GLU A 147 26.41 -0.37 17.58
CA GLU A 147 27.87 -0.50 17.50
C GLU A 147 28.56 0.86 17.27
N MET A 148 28.06 1.66 16.32
CA MET A 148 28.51 3.03 16.06
C MET A 148 28.51 3.87 17.34
N ARG A 149 27.44 3.76 18.15
CA ARG A 149 27.31 4.49 19.42
C ARG A 149 28.25 3.97 20.50
N LEU A 150 28.44 2.65 20.61
CA LEU A 150 29.38 2.06 21.56
C LEU A 150 30.84 2.49 21.27
N LYS A 151 31.16 2.74 20.00
CA LYS A 151 32.44 3.31 19.55
C LYS A 151 32.51 4.84 19.67
N CYS A 152 31.53 5.48 20.33
CA CYS A 152 31.44 6.93 20.54
C CYS A 152 31.49 7.78 19.25
N VAL A 153 31.09 7.22 18.11
CA VAL A 153 31.03 7.96 16.84
C VAL A 153 29.79 8.85 16.82
N LYS A 154 29.98 10.14 16.51
CA LYS A 154 28.89 11.12 16.47
C LYS A 154 27.85 10.76 15.40
N THR A 155 26.57 10.77 15.75
CA THR A 155 25.48 10.56 14.80
C THR A 155 25.18 11.82 13.99
N CYS A 156 24.87 11.65 12.70
CA CYS A 156 24.37 12.73 11.85
C CYS A 156 22.85 12.63 11.67
N GLY A 157 22.20 13.74 11.27
CA GLY A 157 20.74 13.79 11.10
C GLY A 157 20.23 12.76 10.09
N MET A 158 21.01 12.47 9.04
CA MET A 158 20.66 11.45 8.04
C MET A 158 20.61 10.05 8.64
N THR A 159 21.58 9.66 9.47
CA THR A 159 21.56 8.36 10.16
C THR A 159 20.30 8.24 11.03
N VAL A 160 19.95 9.31 11.74
CA VAL A 160 18.80 9.34 12.66
C VAL A 160 17.49 9.17 11.90
N VAL A 161 17.29 9.91 10.81
CA VAL A 161 16.08 9.78 9.98
C VAL A 161 15.95 8.37 9.39
N SER A 162 17.04 7.79 8.88
CA SER A 162 17.02 6.41 8.38
C SER A 162 16.64 5.41 9.46
N ILE A 163 17.21 5.54 10.66
CA ILE A 163 16.97 4.65 11.79
C ILE A 163 15.53 4.80 12.35
N LEU A 164 15.01 6.03 12.41
CA LEU A 164 13.60 6.28 12.78
C LEU A 164 12.65 5.69 11.73
N GLY A 165 12.96 5.84 10.44
CA GLY A 165 12.20 5.24 9.35
C GLY A 165 12.18 3.70 9.44
N ALA A 166 13.31 3.09 9.81
CA ALA A 166 13.41 1.66 10.06
C ALA A 166 12.56 1.22 11.26
N ALA A 167 12.64 1.97 12.37
CA ALA A 167 11.83 1.73 13.56
C ALA A 167 10.33 1.78 13.23
N GLY A 168 9.92 2.77 12.44
CA GLY A 168 8.55 2.90 11.95
C GLY A 168 8.13 1.70 11.09
N LYS A 169 8.94 1.29 10.10
CA LYS A 169 8.65 0.13 9.25
C LYS A 169 8.52 -1.18 10.04
N MET A 170 9.29 -1.34 11.11
CA MET A 170 9.22 -2.50 12.00
C MET A 170 8.09 -2.41 13.04
N GLY A 171 7.44 -1.26 13.19
CA GLY A 171 6.51 -1.00 14.30
C GLY A 171 7.19 -1.00 15.69
N ASN A 172 8.51 -0.81 15.77
CA ASN A 172 9.25 -0.86 17.03
C ASN A 172 9.23 0.50 17.75
N VAL A 173 8.13 0.77 18.43
CA VAL A 173 7.91 2.03 19.15
C VAL A 173 8.94 2.28 20.26
N TRP A 174 9.38 1.24 20.98
CA TRP A 174 10.31 1.39 22.10
C TRP A 174 11.68 1.86 21.64
N PHE A 175 12.17 1.26 20.55
CA PHE A 175 13.39 1.71 19.94
C PHE A 175 13.24 3.13 19.37
N GLY A 176 12.14 3.44 18.68
CA GLY A 176 11.84 4.79 18.22
C GLY A 176 11.83 5.84 19.35
N ARG A 177 11.21 5.51 20.49
CA ARG A 177 11.22 6.35 21.71
C ARG A 177 12.63 6.56 22.27
N SER A 178 13.48 5.54 22.25
CA SER A 178 14.87 5.68 22.72
C SER A 178 15.68 6.65 21.85
N ILE A 179 15.46 6.64 20.53
CA ILE A 179 16.10 7.58 19.60
C ILE A 179 15.53 8.99 19.78
N HIS A 180 14.21 9.12 19.95
CA HIS A 180 13.57 10.39 20.26
C HIS A 180 14.13 10.98 21.57
N GLY A 181 14.19 10.20 22.65
CA GLY A 181 14.73 10.62 23.95
C GLY A 181 16.19 11.09 23.88
N LEU A 182 17.05 10.35 23.18
CA LEU A 182 18.43 10.78 22.90
C LEU A 182 18.50 12.16 22.23
N TYR A 183 17.55 12.45 21.34
CA TYR A 183 17.49 13.73 20.65
C TYR A 183 16.92 14.86 21.53
N VAL A 184 16.03 14.53 22.49
CA VAL A 184 15.55 15.48 23.51
C VAL A 184 16.72 15.91 24.40
N GLU A 185 17.47 14.94 24.93
CA GLU A 185 18.58 15.17 25.85
C GLU A 185 19.70 15.99 25.23
N THR A 186 19.95 15.84 23.92
CA THR A 186 20.99 16.59 23.20
C THR A 186 20.56 18.00 22.78
N GLY A 187 19.33 18.42 23.09
CA GLY A 187 18.81 19.78 22.81
C GLY A 187 18.55 20.07 21.32
N ARG A 188 18.64 19.06 20.44
CA ARG A 188 18.56 19.22 18.97
C ARG A 188 17.14 19.19 18.40
N ILE A 189 16.13 18.88 19.21
CA ILE A 189 14.75 18.66 18.75
C ILE A 189 14.04 19.90 18.21
N LYS A 190 14.39 21.09 18.68
CA LYS A 190 13.64 22.30 18.34
C LYS A 190 14.03 22.92 16.98
N TRP A 191 15.15 22.52 16.36
CA TRP A 191 15.70 23.26 15.21
C TRP A 191 15.64 22.54 13.86
N ASP A 192 15.40 21.22 13.83
CA ASP A 192 15.46 20.44 12.59
C ASP A 192 14.11 19.83 12.19
N VAL A 193 13.44 20.48 11.24
CA VAL A 193 12.16 20.03 10.66
C VAL A 193 12.28 18.66 9.98
N PHE A 194 13.46 18.30 9.47
CA PHE A 194 13.68 17.01 8.79
C PHE A 194 13.61 15.85 9.78
N ILE A 195 14.26 16.00 10.94
CA ILE A 195 14.22 15.00 12.01
C ILE A 195 12.85 14.99 12.67
N GLY A 196 12.25 16.17 12.89
CA GLY A 196 10.90 16.25 13.44
C GLY A 196 9.87 15.52 12.58
N SER A 197 9.95 15.69 11.26
CA SER A 197 9.12 14.94 10.30
C SER A 197 9.31 13.42 10.39
N ALA A 198 10.56 12.96 10.58
CA ALA A 198 10.87 11.54 10.73
C ALA A 198 10.35 10.96 12.06
N ILE A 199 10.32 11.74 13.14
CA ILE A 199 9.74 11.34 14.43
C ILE A 199 8.23 11.18 14.31
N VAL A 200 7.55 12.14 13.66
CA VAL A 200 6.10 12.06 13.37
C VAL A 200 5.80 10.81 12.54
N ASP A 201 6.52 10.60 11.44
CA ASP A 201 6.37 9.42 10.58
C ASP A 201 6.59 8.10 11.35
N MET A 202 7.62 8.04 12.21
CA MET A 202 7.90 6.86 13.04
C MET A 202 6.75 6.54 13.99
N TYR A 203 6.25 7.52 14.75
CA TYR A 203 5.13 7.31 15.67
C TYR A 203 3.85 6.92 14.93
N SER A 204 3.55 7.61 13.83
CA SER A 204 2.45 7.29 12.91
C SER A 204 2.56 5.85 12.39
N LYS A 205 3.75 5.41 11.99
CA LYS A 205 3.99 4.03 11.50
C LYS A 205 3.81 2.97 12.57
N CYS A 206 4.17 3.28 13.81
CA CYS A 206 3.98 2.42 14.97
C CYS A 206 2.53 2.39 15.51
N GLY A 207 1.60 3.14 14.90
CA GLY A 207 0.21 3.21 15.36
C GLY A 207 -0.01 4.06 16.61
N VAL A 208 1.00 4.80 17.07
CA VAL A 208 0.92 5.66 18.26
C VAL A 208 0.69 7.11 17.83
N TYR A 209 -0.44 7.33 17.16
CA TYR A 209 -0.79 8.61 16.54
C TYR A 209 -0.95 9.76 17.54
N GLY A 210 -1.36 9.50 18.78
CA GLY A 210 -1.45 10.53 19.82
C GLY A 210 -0.09 11.16 20.13
N GLU A 211 0.97 10.35 20.18
CA GLU A 211 2.34 10.85 20.35
C GLU A 211 2.85 11.56 19.09
N ALA A 212 2.49 11.05 17.90
CA ALA A 212 2.80 11.70 16.63
C ALA A 212 2.20 13.11 16.59
N ARG A 213 0.91 13.26 16.94
CA ARG A 213 0.21 14.54 16.96
C ARG A 213 0.78 15.49 18.01
N LYS A 214 0.96 15.01 19.24
CA LYS A 214 1.54 15.80 20.33
C LYS A 214 2.91 16.37 19.95
N TYR A 215 3.76 15.57 19.32
CA TYR A 215 5.06 16.01 18.87
C TYR A 215 4.94 16.99 17.69
N PHE A 216 4.08 16.70 16.71
CA PHE A 216 3.80 17.57 15.58
C PHE A 216 3.36 18.98 16.03
N ASP A 217 2.47 19.07 17.01
CA ASP A 217 1.98 20.35 17.54
C ASP A 217 3.11 21.18 18.17
N GLN A 218 4.08 20.51 18.81
CA GLN A 218 5.26 21.14 19.42
C GLN A 218 6.33 21.56 18.40
N MET A 219 6.23 21.14 17.13
CA MET A 219 7.19 21.53 16.11
C MET A 219 7.06 23.04 15.80
N PRO A 220 8.15 23.82 15.91
CA PRO A 220 8.11 25.27 15.68
C PRO A 220 7.98 25.63 14.19
N SER A 221 8.40 24.73 13.30
CA SER A 221 8.21 24.85 11.86
C SER A 221 7.73 23.51 11.33
N LYS A 222 6.68 23.55 10.51
CA LYS A 222 6.07 22.41 9.85
C LYS A 222 6.24 22.57 8.34
N ASN A 223 6.59 21.50 7.64
CA ASN A 223 6.73 21.50 6.19
C ASN A 223 5.78 20.46 5.56
N VAL A 224 5.79 20.38 4.23
CA VAL A 224 5.00 19.40 3.49
C VAL A 224 5.24 17.96 3.97
N VAL A 225 6.47 17.60 4.36
CA VAL A 225 6.83 16.25 4.80
C VAL A 225 6.19 15.93 6.16
N SER A 226 6.28 16.84 7.15
CA SER A 226 5.67 16.64 8.46
C SER A 226 4.14 16.56 8.38
N TRP A 227 3.51 17.44 7.59
CA TRP A 227 2.06 17.42 7.37
C TRP A 227 1.61 16.12 6.72
N THR A 228 2.34 15.70 5.69
CA THR A 228 2.05 14.46 4.96
C THR A 228 2.21 13.22 5.84
N ALA A 229 3.27 13.16 6.67
CA ALA A 229 3.48 12.07 7.61
C ALA A 229 2.36 11.96 8.67
N LEU A 230 1.82 13.11 9.11
CA LEU A 230 0.69 13.13 10.03
C LEU A 230 -0.58 12.62 9.34
N ILE A 231 -0.94 13.18 8.19
CA ILE A 231 -2.17 12.83 7.43
C ILE A 231 -2.16 11.34 7.06
N ALA A 232 -1.08 10.85 6.47
CA ALA A 232 -0.95 9.44 6.09
C ALA A 232 -0.89 8.51 7.31
N GLY A 233 -0.35 8.99 8.43
CA GLY A 233 -0.40 8.29 9.71
C GLY A 233 -1.82 8.06 10.21
N HIS A 234 -2.65 9.11 10.17
CA HIS A 234 -4.06 9.03 10.56
C HIS A 234 -4.87 8.15 9.61
N LEU A 235 -4.64 8.24 8.29
CA LEU A 235 -5.24 7.35 7.29
C LEU A 235 -4.98 5.86 7.62
N ARG A 236 -3.72 5.49 7.90
CA ARG A 236 -3.33 4.10 8.22
C ARG A 236 -3.93 3.58 9.54
N CYS A 237 -4.35 4.47 10.42
CA CYS A 237 -5.01 4.14 11.69
C CYS A 237 -6.54 4.15 11.57
N ASN A 238 -7.10 4.21 10.35
CA ASN A 238 -8.53 4.33 10.07
C ASN A 238 -9.18 5.57 10.71
N ARG A 239 -8.39 6.65 10.92
CA ARG A 239 -8.82 7.94 11.47
C ARG A 239 -9.02 8.94 10.32
N TYR A 240 -9.96 8.61 9.44
CA TYR A 240 -10.15 9.28 8.16
C TYR A 240 -10.59 10.74 8.30
N ASN A 241 -11.52 11.03 9.22
CA ASN A 241 -11.99 12.38 9.48
C ASN A 241 -10.86 13.29 9.96
N GLU A 242 -10.02 12.83 10.90
CA GLU A 242 -8.88 13.62 11.36
C GLU A 242 -7.84 13.85 10.26
N ALA A 243 -7.63 12.90 9.35
CA ALA A 243 -6.75 13.08 8.20
C ALA A 243 -7.24 14.22 7.28
N ILE A 244 -8.56 14.33 7.07
CA ILE A 244 -9.18 15.40 6.28
C ILE A 244 -9.07 16.75 7.00
N ILE A 245 -9.30 16.79 8.32
CA ILE A 245 -9.15 18.00 9.13
C ILE A 245 -7.70 18.53 9.05
N PHE A 246 -6.70 17.65 9.21
CA PHE A 246 -5.30 18.08 9.11
C PHE A 246 -4.90 18.54 7.71
N PHE A 247 -5.56 18.03 6.66
CA PHE A 247 -5.38 18.59 5.33
C PHE A 247 -5.94 20.02 5.22
N GLN A 248 -7.10 20.29 5.82
CA GLN A 248 -7.63 21.66 5.87
C GLN A 248 -6.70 22.59 6.66
N ASP A 249 -6.19 22.14 7.82
CA ASP A 249 -5.21 22.89 8.61
C ASP A 249 -3.94 23.20 7.80
N MET A 250 -3.42 22.22 7.06
CA MET A 250 -2.27 22.39 6.17
C MET A 250 -2.52 23.48 5.11
N LEU A 251 -3.73 23.51 4.53
CA LEU A 251 -4.12 24.53 3.55
C LEU A 251 -4.28 25.91 4.20
N MET A 252 -4.81 25.99 5.43
CA MET A 252 -4.92 27.24 6.18
C MET A 252 -3.54 27.83 6.54
N GLU A 253 -2.57 26.97 6.84
CA GLU A 253 -1.15 27.36 7.01
C GLU A 253 -0.45 27.68 5.68
N LYS A 254 -1.17 27.63 4.54
CA LYS A 254 -0.65 27.92 3.19
C LYS A 254 0.49 26.99 2.77
N VAL A 255 0.56 25.78 3.35
CA VAL A 255 1.53 24.76 2.94
C VAL A 255 0.97 24.01 1.75
N ARG A 256 1.68 24.05 0.61
CA ARG A 256 1.25 23.36 -0.61
C ARG A 256 1.30 21.84 -0.42
N PRO A 257 0.19 21.10 -0.64
CA PRO A 257 0.18 19.64 -0.60
C PRO A 257 1.10 19.02 -1.66
N SER A 258 1.68 17.86 -1.33
CA SER A 258 2.33 16.99 -2.32
C SER A 258 1.33 16.01 -2.91
N ASP A 259 1.68 15.36 -4.02
CA ASP A 259 0.84 14.33 -4.64
C ASP A 259 0.48 13.21 -3.64
N PHE A 260 1.44 12.80 -2.80
CA PHE A 260 1.21 11.82 -1.74
C PHE A 260 0.23 12.33 -0.66
N THR A 261 0.26 13.62 -0.35
CA THR A 261 -0.72 14.24 0.54
C THR A 261 -2.13 14.15 -0.08
N ILE A 262 -2.24 14.51 -1.36
CA ILE A 262 -3.51 14.51 -2.10
C ILE A 262 -4.08 13.09 -2.19
N THR A 263 -3.28 12.10 -2.59
CA THR A 263 -3.72 10.71 -2.67
C THR A 263 -4.14 10.16 -1.31
N SER A 264 -3.43 10.52 -0.22
CA SER A 264 -3.80 10.11 1.14
C SER A 264 -5.16 10.66 1.57
N VAL A 265 -5.45 11.93 1.27
CA VAL A 265 -6.72 12.57 1.63
C VAL A 265 -7.86 12.04 0.76
N LEU A 266 -7.64 11.86 -0.54
CA LEU A 266 -8.63 11.24 -1.43
C LEU A 266 -8.98 9.81 -0.99
N ALA A 267 -7.98 9.03 -0.57
CA ALA A 267 -8.20 7.71 0.02
C ALA A 267 -9.03 7.82 1.30
N ALA A 268 -8.75 8.78 2.18
CA ALA A 268 -9.54 9.00 3.39
C ALA A 268 -11.01 9.31 3.06
N CYS A 269 -11.26 10.23 2.11
CA CYS A 269 -12.62 10.53 1.62
C CYS A 269 -13.31 9.29 1.03
N ALA A 270 -12.58 8.46 0.29
CA ALA A 270 -13.10 7.25 -0.33
C ALA A 270 -13.55 6.20 0.71
N GLU A 271 -12.83 6.06 1.83
CA GLU A 271 -13.16 5.10 2.88
C GLU A 271 -14.41 5.48 3.70
N ILE A 272 -14.69 6.78 3.84
CA ILE A 272 -15.88 7.28 4.56
C ILE A 272 -17.03 7.70 3.64
N GLY A 273 -16.85 7.62 2.31
CA GLY A 273 -17.85 8.06 1.34
C GLY A 273 -18.06 9.58 1.30
N ASP A 274 -17.07 10.39 1.69
CA ASP A 274 -17.18 11.85 1.76
C ASP A 274 -16.92 12.50 0.40
N LEU A 275 -17.97 12.53 -0.41
CA LEU A 275 -17.96 13.13 -1.74
C LEU A 275 -17.69 14.64 -1.72
N ILE A 276 -18.13 15.34 -0.68
CA ILE A 276 -18.04 16.80 -0.61
C ILE A 276 -16.57 17.20 -0.49
N HIS A 277 -15.85 16.65 0.48
CA HIS A 277 -14.42 16.92 0.63
C HIS A 277 -13.61 16.37 -0.54
N GLY A 278 -13.98 15.20 -1.09
CA GLY A 278 -13.36 14.67 -2.30
C GLY A 278 -13.44 15.62 -3.50
N ARG A 279 -14.61 16.24 -3.73
CA ARG A 279 -14.80 17.27 -4.78
C ARG A 279 -14.01 18.55 -4.48
N CYS A 280 -13.93 18.97 -3.22
CA CYS A 280 -13.10 20.10 -2.82
C CYS A 280 -11.62 19.86 -3.13
N VAL A 281 -11.10 18.66 -2.85
CA VAL A 281 -9.71 18.27 -3.19
C VAL A 281 -9.50 18.26 -4.70
N HIS A 282 -10.44 17.70 -5.48
CA HIS A 282 -10.37 17.74 -6.95
C HIS A 282 -10.41 19.17 -7.52
N GLY A 283 -11.24 20.04 -6.93
CA GLY A 283 -11.26 21.46 -7.24
C GLY A 283 -9.94 22.15 -6.91
N HIS A 284 -9.30 21.79 -5.80
CA HIS A 284 -7.96 22.29 -5.44
C HIS A 284 -6.90 21.89 -6.47
N ILE A 285 -6.88 20.62 -6.89
CA ILE A 285 -5.96 20.13 -7.95
C ILE A 285 -6.11 20.98 -9.22
N SER A 286 -7.35 21.21 -9.64
CA SER A 286 -7.66 22.01 -10.85
C SER A 286 -7.28 23.48 -10.70
N ARG A 287 -7.63 24.11 -9.58
CA ARG A 287 -7.40 25.54 -9.31
C ARG A 287 -5.93 25.89 -9.25
N TYR A 288 -5.11 25.03 -8.67
CA TYR A 288 -3.67 25.25 -8.52
C TYR A 288 -2.83 24.58 -9.61
N LYS A 289 -3.48 24.06 -10.66
CA LYS A 289 -2.84 23.39 -11.81
C LYS A 289 -1.82 22.35 -11.35
N LEU A 290 -2.19 21.55 -10.34
CA LEU A 290 -1.37 20.41 -9.93
C LEU A 290 -1.38 19.39 -11.06
N GLU A 291 -0.24 18.72 -11.26
CA GLU A 291 -0.10 17.74 -12.32
C GLU A 291 -1.05 16.56 -12.06
N MET A 292 -1.91 16.25 -13.02
CA MET A 292 -2.77 15.07 -12.97
C MET A 292 -1.97 13.85 -13.43
N ASN A 293 -1.04 13.41 -12.58
CA ASN A 293 -0.28 12.19 -12.83
C ASN A 293 -1.14 10.94 -12.58
N SER A 294 -0.59 9.77 -12.91
CA SER A 294 -1.30 8.50 -12.77
C SER A 294 -1.73 8.21 -11.33
N GLU A 295 -0.90 8.56 -10.33
CA GLU A 295 -1.18 8.32 -8.92
C GLU A 295 -2.39 9.13 -8.42
N VAL A 296 -2.38 10.45 -8.66
CA VAL A 296 -3.48 11.36 -8.29
C VAL A 296 -4.75 11.02 -9.07
N GLY A 297 -4.63 10.71 -10.35
CA GLY A 297 -5.73 10.27 -11.21
C GLY A 297 -6.41 9.01 -10.69
N THR A 298 -5.62 7.98 -10.37
CA THR A 298 -6.11 6.72 -9.81
C THR A 298 -6.81 6.93 -8.47
N ALA A 299 -6.24 7.78 -7.59
CA ALA A 299 -6.87 8.11 -6.32
C ALA A 299 -8.22 8.82 -6.49
N LEU A 300 -8.35 9.74 -7.47
CA LEU A 300 -9.62 10.39 -7.80
C LEU A 300 -10.67 9.41 -8.34
N ILE A 301 -10.27 8.50 -9.24
CA ILE A 301 -11.16 7.45 -9.77
C ILE A 301 -11.70 6.62 -8.62
N ASN A 302 -10.82 6.13 -7.74
CA ASN A 302 -11.21 5.33 -6.58
C ASN A 302 -12.11 6.10 -5.62
N MET A 303 -11.80 7.38 -5.33
CA MET A 303 -12.63 8.22 -4.47
C MET A 303 -14.03 8.40 -5.04
N TYR A 304 -14.16 8.80 -6.31
CA TYR A 304 -15.48 8.98 -6.93
C TYR A 304 -16.26 7.67 -7.02
N ALA A 305 -15.60 6.56 -7.39
CA ALA A 305 -16.25 5.26 -7.49
C ALA A 305 -16.79 4.79 -6.13
N LYS A 306 -15.98 4.89 -5.05
CA LYS A 306 -16.41 4.51 -3.69
C LYS A 306 -17.49 5.44 -3.12
N CYS A 307 -17.48 6.72 -3.49
CA CYS A 307 -18.49 7.69 -3.10
C CYS A 307 -19.80 7.61 -3.93
N GLY A 308 -19.96 6.59 -4.78
CA GLY A 308 -21.19 6.39 -5.55
C GLY A 308 -21.27 7.19 -6.86
N CYS A 309 -20.23 7.91 -7.25
CA CYS A 309 -20.20 8.79 -8.43
C CYS A 309 -19.39 8.18 -9.59
N LEU A 310 -19.88 7.07 -10.16
CA LEU A 310 -19.17 6.32 -11.19
C LEU A 310 -18.92 7.14 -12.48
N ASN A 311 -19.85 8.03 -12.85
CA ASN A 311 -19.70 8.88 -14.03
C ASN A 311 -18.53 9.85 -13.90
N GLU A 312 -18.38 10.50 -12.75
CA GLU A 312 -17.24 11.37 -12.46
C GLU A 312 -15.92 10.59 -12.45
N ALA A 313 -15.91 9.39 -11.87
CA ALA A 313 -14.75 8.50 -11.92
C ALA A 313 -14.35 8.21 -13.38
N PHE A 314 -15.32 7.87 -14.23
CA PHE A 314 -15.08 7.60 -15.64
C PHE A 314 -14.60 8.82 -16.43
N MET A 315 -15.10 10.02 -16.10
CA MET A 315 -14.61 11.27 -16.69
C MET A 315 -13.15 11.55 -16.34
N VAL A 316 -12.75 11.31 -15.08
CA VAL A 316 -11.34 11.42 -14.66
C VAL A 316 -10.50 10.40 -15.41
N PHE A 317 -10.94 9.14 -15.45
CA PHE A 317 -10.28 8.07 -16.18
C PHE A 317 -10.03 8.43 -17.65
N LYS A 318 -11.06 8.89 -18.38
CA LYS A 318 -10.92 9.30 -19.79
C LYS A 318 -9.86 10.39 -19.97
N LYS A 319 -9.84 11.40 -19.10
CA LYS A 319 -8.91 12.54 -19.17
C LYS A 319 -7.45 12.19 -18.85
N LEU A 320 -7.18 11.06 -18.18
CA LEU A 320 -5.80 10.66 -17.86
C LEU A 320 -5.02 10.30 -19.13
N CYS A 321 -3.87 10.97 -19.29
CA CYS A 321 -2.89 10.67 -20.32
C CYS A 321 -2.00 9.50 -19.85
N GLY A 322 -1.79 8.49 -20.69
CA GLY A 322 -0.92 7.35 -20.34
C GLY A 322 -1.41 6.53 -19.14
N LYS A 323 -2.64 5.98 -19.23
CA LYS A 323 -3.26 5.15 -18.19
C LYS A 323 -2.40 3.90 -17.93
N ASP A 324 -1.94 3.73 -16.70
CA ASP A 324 -1.23 2.53 -16.27
C ASP A 324 -2.20 1.45 -15.73
N VAL A 325 -1.63 0.30 -15.33
CA VAL A 325 -2.38 -0.82 -14.76
C VAL A 325 -3.26 -0.43 -13.56
N TYR A 326 -2.85 0.57 -12.77
CA TYR A 326 -3.57 0.98 -11.56
C TYR A 326 -4.81 1.80 -11.90
N ALA A 327 -4.71 2.73 -12.85
CA ALA A 327 -5.85 3.51 -13.32
C ALA A 327 -6.94 2.62 -13.97
N TRP A 328 -6.53 1.66 -14.81
CA TRP A 328 -7.46 0.66 -15.38
C TRP A 328 -8.11 -0.19 -14.30
N THR A 329 -7.32 -0.72 -13.36
CA THR A 329 -7.83 -1.55 -12.26
C THR A 329 -8.82 -0.79 -11.38
N ALA A 330 -8.55 0.48 -11.07
CA ALA A 330 -9.46 1.32 -10.30
C ALA A 330 -10.81 1.50 -10.99
N MET A 331 -10.82 1.71 -12.32
CA MET A 331 -12.07 1.86 -13.07
C MET A 331 -12.83 0.53 -13.18
N ILE A 332 -12.14 -0.58 -13.47
CA ILE A 332 -12.72 -1.94 -13.53
C ILE A 332 -13.40 -2.30 -12.20
N ASN A 333 -12.72 -2.03 -11.08
CA ASN A 333 -13.26 -2.22 -9.74
C ASN A 333 -14.45 -1.29 -9.47
N GLY A 334 -14.38 -0.04 -9.95
CA GLY A 334 -15.49 0.91 -9.84
C GLY A 334 -16.77 0.37 -10.50
N PHE A 335 -16.70 -0.14 -11.72
CA PHE A 335 -17.84 -0.78 -12.38
C PHE A 335 -18.34 -2.02 -11.62
N ALA A 336 -17.42 -2.87 -11.16
CA ALA A 336 -17.76 -4.07 -10.39
C ALA A 336 -18.52 -3.74 -9.08
N MET A 337 -18.05 -2.74 -8.33
CA MET A 337 -18.67 -2.28 -7.08
C MET A 337 -20.08 -1.72 -7.27
N HIS A 338 -20.36 -1.17 -8.45
CA HIS A 338 -21.66 -0.63 -8.84
C HIS A 338 -22.58 -1.69 -9.48
N GLY A 339 -22.15 -2.95 -9.52
CA GLY A 339 -22.94 -4.06 -10.05
C GLY A 339 -22.95 -4.16 -11.58
N ASP A 340 -22.18 -3.32 -12.30
CA ASP A 340 -22.06 -3.39 -13.75
C ASP A 340 -20.92 -4.33 -14.16
N ALA A 341 -21.20 -5.63 -14.10
CA ALA A 341 -20.24 -6.68 -14.44
C ALA A 341 -19.82 -6.65 -15.92
N ILE A 342 -20.74 -6.29 -16.82
CA ILE A 342 -20.47 -6.23 -18.26
C ILE A 342 -19.57 -5.04 -18.58
N GLY A 343 -19.83 -3.87 -18.00
CA GLY A 343 -18.95 -2.70 -18.12
C GLY A 343 -17.55 -2.97 -17.60
N SER A 344 -17.43 -3.70 -16.48
CA SER A 344 -16.15 -4.14 -15.92
C SER A 344 -15.36 -5.03 -16.89
N LEU A 345 -16.01 -6.03 -17.51
CA LEU A 345 -15.39 -6.91 -18.52
C LEU A 345 -15.02 -6.16 -19.80
N ASN A 346 -15.85 -5.23 -20.26
CA ASN A 346 -15.55 -4.41 -21.44
C ASN A 346 -14.29 -3.57 -21.22
N LEU A 347 -14.14 -2.93 -20.07
CA LEU A 347 -12.93 -2.19 -19.71
C LEU A 347 -11.70 -3.10 -19.58
N PHE A 348 -11.88 -4.29 -19.03
CA PHE A 348 -10.80 -5.27 -18.97
C PHE A 348 -10.33 -5.66 -20.38
N ASN A 349 -11.23 -5.93 -21.32
CA ASN A 349 -10.88 -6.21 -22.70
C ASN A 349 -10.23 -5.00 -23.40
N GLU A 350 -10.70 -3.79 -23.12
CA GLU A 350 -10.10 -2.55 -23.64
C GLU A 350 -8.66 -2.37 -23.12
N MET A 351 -8.42 -2.63 -21.83
CA MET A 351 -7.09 -2.65 -21.21
C MET A 351 -6.15 -3.63 -21.92
N LEU A 352 -6.62 -4.85 -22.20
CA LEU A 352 -5.87 -5.86 -22.95
C LEU A 352 -5.54 -5.40 -24.37
N SER A 353 -6.52 -4.82 -25.08
CA SER A 353 -6.33 -4.30 -26.43
C SER A 353 -5.36 -3.12 -26.49
N SER A 354 -5.25 -2.37 -25.38
CA SER A 354 -4.32 -1.25 -25.21
C SER A 354 -2.90 -1.71 -24.86
N GLY A 355 -2.64 -3.02 -24.79
CA GLY A 355 -1.32 -3.59 -24.47
C GLY A 355 -0.91 -3.44 -23.00
N ILE A 356 -1.83 -3.09 -22.11
CA ILE A 356 -1.55 -2.97 -20.68
C ILE A 356 -1.75 -4.34 -20.03
N HIS A 357 -0.70 -4.86 -19.40
CA HIS A 357 -0.76 -6.15 -18.72
C HIS A 357 -1.52 -6.05 -17.39
N PRO A 358 -2.56 -6.88 -17.17
CA PRO A 358 -3.23 -7.00 -15.88
C PRO A 358 -2.31 -7.53 -14.79
N ASN A 359 -2.56 -7.12 -13.54
CA ASN A 359 -1.93 -7.69 -12.36
C ASN A 359 -2.95 -8.50 -11.54
N GLU A 360 -2.50 -9.10 -10.44
CA GLU A 360 -3.35 -9.89 -9.54
C GLU A 360 -4.60 -9.11 -9.08
N VAL A 361 -4.46 -7.81 -8.75
CA VAL A 361 -5.58 -6.99 -8.30
C VAL A 361 -6.59 -6.75 -9.43
N THR A 362 -6.14 -6.60 -10.67
CA THR A 362 -7.02 -6.49 -11.84
C THR A 362 -7.87 -7.76 -11.99
N PHE A 363 -7.24 -8.93 -11.94
CA PHE A 363 -7.94 -10.21 -12.06
C PHE A 363 -8.95 -10.41 -10.95
N LEU A 364 -8.59 -10.10 -9.70
CA LEU A 364 -9.52 -10.13 -8.57
C LEU A 364 -10.73 -9.22 -8.81
N GLY A 365 -10.52 -8.02 -9.34
CA GLY A 365 -11.58 -7.07 -9.70
C GLY A 365 -12.60 -7.65 -10.68
N VAL A 366 -12.11 -8.21 -11.78
CA VAL A 366 -12.96 -8.82 -12.81
C VAL A 366 -13.67 -10.07 -12.28
N LEU A 367 -13.00 -10.91 -11.49
CA LEU A 367 -13.63 -12.09 -10.89
C LEU A 367 -14.73 -11.72 -9.89
N ASN A 368 -14.55 -10.65 -9.11
CA ASN A 368 -15.61 -10.10 -8.26
C ASN A 368 -16.80 -9.62 -9.10
N ALA A 369 -16.54 -8.92 -10.20
CA ALA A 369 -17.58 -8.49 -11.14
C ALA A 369 -18.37 -9.70 -11.68
N CYS A 370 -17.68 -10.75 -12.13
CA CYS A 370 -18.29 -11.98 -12.59
C CYS A 370 -19.08 -12.69 -11.48
N SER A 371 -18.59 -12.68 -10.23
CA SER A 371 -19.29 -13.32 -9.11
C SER A 371 -20.62 -12.63 -8.81
N HIS A 372 -20.61 -11.30 -8.75
CA HIS A 372 -21.81 -10.50 -8.52
C HIS A 372 -22.77 -10.50 -9.70
N GLY A 373 -22.25 -10.51 -10.93
CA GLY A 373 -23.03 -10.58 -12.17
C GLY A 373 -23.50 -11.98 -12.57
N GLY A 374 -23.09 -13.04 -11.85
CA GLY A 374 -23.42 -14.42 -12.20
C GLY A 374 -22.79 -14.91 -13.52
N LEU A 375 -21.71 -14.28 -13.98
CA LEU A 375 -21.05 -14.57 -15.25
C LEU A 375 -20.04 -15.72 -15.10
N VAL A 376 -20.55 -16.93 -14.84
CA VAL A 376 -19.73 -18.11 -14.51
C VAL A 376 -18.70 -18.44 -15.58
N ASP A 377 -19.12 -18.46 -16.85
CA ASP A 377 -18.22 -18.86 -17.95
C ASP A 377 -17.12 -17.84 -18.21
N GLU A 378 -17.43 -16.55 -18.10
CA GLU A 378 -16.41 -15.49 -18.17
C GLU A 378 -15.48 -15.54 -16.96
N GLY A 379 -15.99 -15.79 -15.76
CA GLY A 379 -15.18 -16.01 -14.56
C GLY A 379 -14.18 -17.16 -14.73
N ARG A 380 -14.62 -18.31 -15.26
CA ARG A 380 -13.73 -19.44 -15.57
C ARG A 380 -12.64 -19.06 -16.57
N LYS A 381 -13.00 -18.40 -17.68
CA LYS A 381 -12.04 -17.93 -18.70
C LYS A 381 -10.99 -17.00 -18.09
N VAL A 382 -11.43 -16.01 -17.31
CA VAL A 382 -10.56 -15.02 -16.66
C VAL A 382 -9.62 -15.71 -15.66
N PHE A 383 -10.12 -16.62 -14.83
CA PHE A 383 -9.32 -17.37 -13.87
C PHE A 383 -8.26 -18.24 -14.54
N THR A 384 -8.61 -18.95 -15.62
CA THR A 384 -7.65 -19.74 -16.40
C THR A 384 -6.61 -18.85 -17.10
N MET A 385 -7.03 -17.71 -17.65
CA MET A 385 -6.15 -16.78 -18.33
C MET A 385 -5.07 -16.19 -17.40
N MET A 386 -5.43 -15.90 -16.14
CA MET A 386 -4.49 -15.41 -15.12
C MET A 386 -3.24 -16.30 -15.01
N LYS A 387 -3.45 -17.61 -14.95
CA LYS A 387 -2.35 -18.58 -14.85
C LYS A 387 -1.66 -18.84 -16.19
N GLN A 388 -2.42 -19.15 -17.23
CA GLN A 388 -1.86 -19.66 -18.48
C GLN A 388 -1.17 -18.59 -19.33
N ARG A 389 -1.68 -17.35 -19.32
CA ARG A 389 -1.18 -16.28 -20.17
C ARG A 389 -0.25 -15.30 -19.44
N TYR A 390 -0.49 -15.09 -18.15
CA TYR A 390 0.22 -14.06 -17.37
C TYR A 390 1.13 -14.63 -16.29
N ASP A 391 1.15 -15.97 -16.10
CA ASP A 391 1.99 -16.63 -15.08
C ASP A 391 1.76 -16.05 -13.66
N LEU A 392 0.52 -15.65 -13.38
CA LEU A 392 0.10 -15.16 -12.07
C LEU A 392 -0.58 -16.28 -11.31
N GLU A 393 -0.02 -16.66 -10.16
CA GLU A 393 -0.64 -17.70 -9.32
C GLU A 393 -1.84 -17.13 -8.55
N PRO A 394 -3.01 -17.80 -8.58
CA PRO A 394 -4.19 -17.31 -7.87
C PRO A 394 -3.99 -17.30 -6.35
N GLY A 395 -4.13 -16.11 -5.74
CA GLY A 395 -4.21 -15.96 -4.28
C GLY A 395 -5.57 -16.37 -3.68
N LEU A 396 -5.66 -16.37 -2.34
CA LEU A 396 -6.86 -16.77 -1.57
C LEU A 396 -8.14 -16.04 -1.99
N ASP A 397 -8.06 -14.74 -2.29
CA ASP A 397 -9.22 -13.95 -2.66
C ASP A 397 -9.77 -14.34 -4.05
N HIS A 398 -8.90 -14.70 -5.00
CA HIS A 398 -9.33 -15.21 -6.31
C HIS A 398 -10.12 -16.52 -6.18
N TYR A 399 -9.63 -17.46 -5.37
CA TYR A 399 -10.36 -18.70 -5.07
C TYR A 399 -11.68 -18.42 -4.36
N SER A 400 -11.70 -17.47 -3.42
CA SER A 400 -12.94 -17.07 -2.74
C SER A 400 -13.99 -16.55 -3.72
N CYS A 401 -13.60 -15.74 -4.71
CA CYS A 401 -14.51 -15.25 -5.75
C CYS A 401 -15.04 -16.40 -6.62
N MET A 402 -14.17 -17.31 -7.04
CA MET A 402 -14.59 -18.46 -7.84
C MET A 402 -15.55 -19.39 -7.09
N VAL A 403 -15.27 -19.68 -5.82
CA VAL A 403 -16.14 -20.51 -4.96
C VAL A 403 -17.49 -19.82 -4.71
N ASP A 404 -17.50 -18.51 -4.45
CA ASP A 404 -18.74 -17.74 -4.30
C ASP A 404 -19.57 -17.77 -5.60
N MET A 405 -18.93 -17.52 -6.75
CA MET A 405 -19.57 -17.53 -8.07
C MET A 405 -20.16 -18.90 -8.43
N LEU A 406 -19.36 -19.96 -8.34
CA LEU A 406 -19.79 -21.34 -8.62
C LEU A 406 -20.89 -21.77 -7.65
N GLY A 407 -20.71 -21.44 -6.37
CA GLY A 407 -21.67 -21.75 -5.32
C GLY A 407 -23.03 -21.09 -5.55
N ARG A 408 -23.06 -19.80 -5.85
CA ARG A 408 -24.32 -19.08 -6.17
C ARG A 408 -25.02 -19.65 -7.38
N ALA A 409 -24.27 -20.04 -8.41
CA ALA A 409 -24.80 -20.66 -9.62
C ALA A 409 -25.24 -22.13 -9.45
N GLY A 410 -24.99 -22.75 -8.30
CA GLY A 410 -25.44 -24.12 -7.98
C GLY A 410 -24.42 -25.22 -8.30
N TYR A 411 -23.23 -24.87 -8.78
CA TYR A 411 -22.14 -25.81 -9.04
C TYR A 411 -21.38 -26.20 -7.76
N LEU A 412 -22.10 -26.74 -6.77
CA LEU A 412 -21.58 -27.00 -5.42
C LEU A 412 -20.42 -28.01 -5.40
N GLU A 413 -20.50 -29.08 -6.20
CA GLU A 413 -19.44 -30.09 -6.28
C GLU A 413 -18.18 -29.54 -6.94
N GLU A 414 -18.33 -28.70 -7.97
CA GLU A 414 -17.20 -28.00 -8.60
C GLU A 414 -16.54 -27.03 -7.62
N ALA A 415 -17.35 -26.25 -6.88
CA ALA A 415 -16.85 -25.34 -5.86
C ALA A 415 -16.12 -26.08 -4.74
N LYS A 416 -16.64 -27.22 -4.28
CA LYS A 416 -16.00 -28.09 -3.29
C LYS A 416 -14.69 -28.68 -3.80
N LYS A 417 -14.67 -29.16 -5.05
CA LYS A 417 -13.46 -29.67 -5.71
C LYS A 417 -12.39 -28.58 -5.79
N MET A 418 -12.78 -27.37 -6.20
CA MET A 418 -11.86 -26.23 -6.30
C MET A 418 -11.19 -25.93 -4.96
N ILE A 419 -11.92 -25.99 -3.84
CA ILE A 419 -11.32 -25.85 -2.49
C ILE A 419 -10.30 -26.95 -2.21
N GLY A 420 -10.59 -28.19 -2.59
CA GLY A 420 -9.69 -29.34 -2.41
C GLY A 420 -8.41 -29.26 -3.26
N ASP A 421 -8.51 -28.66 -4.45
CA ASP A 421 -7.39 -28.52 -5.38
C ASP A 421 -6.53 -27.26 -5.09
N MET A 422 -6.87 -26.45 -4.08
CA MET A 422 -6.12 -25.23 -3.74
C MET A 422 -4.67 -25.59 -3.31
N PRO A 423 -3.64 -24.92 -3.87
CA PRO A 423 -2.25 -25.11 -3.42
C PRO A 423 -1.95 -24.39 -2.09
N ILE A 424 -2.91 -23.64 -1.56
CA ILE A 424 -2.81 -22.83 -0.35
C ILE A 424 -3.93 -23.26 0.60
N GLU A 425 -3.66 -23.30 1.90
CA GLU A 425 -4.65 -23.70 2.91
C GLU A 425 -5.90 -22.79 2.86
N PRO A 426 -7.11 -23.34 2.64
CA PRO A 426 -8.31 -22.54 2.51
C PRO A 426 -8.69 -21.83 3.81
N THR A 427 -8.89 -20.52 3.75
CA THR A 427 -9.31 -19.75 4.93
C THR A 427 -10.80 -19.90 5.22
N ALA A 428 -11.21 -19.47 6.42
CA ALA A 428 -12.62 -19.42 6.80
C ALA A 428 -13.49 -18.53 5.88
N ARG A 429 -12.91 -17.67 5.03
CA ARG A 429 -13.64 -16.87 4.02
C ARG A 429 -14.13 -17.76 2.88
N VAL A 430 -13.25 -18.60 2.32
CA VAL A 430 -13.58 -19.50 1.20
C VAL A 430 -14.65 -20.52 1.61
N TRP A 431 -14.48 -21.14 2.78
CA TRP A 431 -15.49 -22.05 3.34
C TRP A 431 -16.84 -21.36 3.60
N ALA A 432 -16.83 -20.09 4.00
CA ALA A 432 -18.07 -19.34 4.23
C ALA A 432 -18.84 -19.04 2.95
N ALA A 433 -18.13 -18.77 1.85
CA ALA A 433 -18.75 -18.60 0.54
C ALA A 433 -19.51 -19.87 0.12
N LEU A 434 -18.86 -21.05 0.23
CA LEU A 434 -19.52 -22.33 -0.06
C LEU A 434 -20.66 -22.64 0.92
N PHE A 435 -20.53 -22.30 2.21
CA PHE A 435 -21.61 -22.45 3.18
C PHE A 435 -22.85 -21.63 2.79
N GLY A 436 -22.65 -20.37 2.36
CA GLY A 436 -23.72 -19.52 1.86
C GLY A 436 -24.44 -20.15 0.67
N ALA A 437 -23.69 -20.70 -0.29
CA ALA A 437 -24.23 -21.43 -1.42
C ALA A 437 -25.05 -22.66 -1.01
N CYS A 438 -24.58 -23.44 -0.02
CA CYS A 438 -25.33 -24.58 0.52
C CYS A 438 -26.68 -24.16 1.09
N MET A 439 -26.76 -22.97 1.69
CA MET A 439 -28.00 -22.41 2.24
C MET A 439 -28.97 -21.93 1.15
N ILE A 440 -28.46 -21.48 0.00
CA ILE A 440 -29.25 -21.08 -1.17
C ILE A 440 -29.85 -22.33 -1.83
N HIS A 441 -29.01 -23.32 -2.09
CA HIS A 441 -29.36 -24.54 -2.83
C HIS A 441 -29.87 -25.69 -1.96
N LYS A 442 -30.12 -25.42 -0.66
CA LYS A 442 -30.66 -26.39 0.32
C LYS A 442 -29.79 -27.65 0.49
N ALA A 443 -28.49 -27.57 0.22
CA ALA A 443 -27.53 -28.65 0.43
C ALA A 443 -27.10 -28.73 1.91
N TYR A 444 -28.06 -29.05 2.77
CA TYR A 444 -27.91 -28.90 4.22
C TYR A 444 -26.85 -29.82 4.85
N ASP A 445 -26.65 -31.03 4.31
CA ASP A 445 -25.64 -31.97 4.84
C ASP A 445 -24.21 -31.45 4.61
N LEU A 446 -23.95 -30.91 3.41
CA LEU A 446 -22.69 -30.25 3.08
C LEU A 446 -22.53 -28.97 3.92
N GLY A 447 -23.59 -28.19 4.06
CA GLY A 447 -23.58 -26.99 4.91
C GLY A 447 -23.28 -27.32 6.38
N GLU A 448 -23.84 -28.40 6.93
CA GLU A 448 -23.56 -28.85 8.29
C GLU A 448 -22.09 -29.22 8.49
N TYR A 449 -21.50 -29.98 7.55
CA TYR A 449 -20.07 -30.29 7.55
C TYR A 449 -19.22 -29.02 7.56
N ILE A 450 -19.50 -28.08 6.65
CA ILE A 450 -18.75 -26.82 6.53
C ILE A 450 -18.92 -25.96 7.78
N GLY A 451 -20.14 -25.86 8.34
CA GLY A 451 -20.40 -25.08 9.54
C GLY A 451 -19.63 -25.59 10.76
N LYS A 452 -19.56 -26.92 10.94
CA LYS A 452 -18.72 -27.53 11.99
C LYS A 452 -17.24 -27.26 11.74
N HIS A 453 -16.78 -27.32 10.50
CA HIS A 453 -15.39 -26.99 10.14
C HIS A 453 -15.06 -25.52 10.41
N LEU A 454 -15.93 -24.58 10.04
CA LEU A 454 -15.77 -23.14 10.31
C LEU A 454 -15.64 -22.82 11.80
N ILE A 455 -16.39 -23.51 12.67
CA ILE A 455 -16.27 -23.37 14.13
C ILE A 455 -14.91 -23.88 14.63
N LYS A 456 -14.37 -24.95 14.04
CA LYS A 456 -13.02 -25.45 14.36
C LYS A 456 -11.94 -24.45 13.95
N LEU A 457 -12.07 -23.84 12.77
CA LEU A 457 -11.12 -22.83 12.26
C LEU A 457 -11.16 -21.54 13.08
N GLN A 458 -12.34 -21.08 13.49
CA GLN A 458 -12.51 -19.80 14.19
C GLN A 458 -13.40 -19.95 15.44
N PRO A 459 -12.89 -20.62 16.50
CA PRO A 459 -13.68 -20.97 17.68
C PRO A 459 -14.11 -19.75 18.51
N LYS A 460 -13.46 -18.60 18.34
CA LYS A 460 -13.82 -17.35 19.03
C LYS A 460 -14.79 -16.45 18.24
N HIS A 461 -15.14 -16.82 17.01
CA HIS A 461 -15.92 -15.98 16.11
C HIS A 461 -17.42 -16.31 16.18
N SER A 462 -18.21 -15.46 16.83
CA SER A 462 -19.66 -15.68 17.06
C SER A 462 -20.48 -15.91 15.78
N GLY A 463 -20.12 -15.25 14.69
CA GLY A 463 -20.78 -15.44 13.39
C GLY A 463 -20.78 -16.88 12.87
N ARG A 464 -19.77 -17.70 13.18
CA ARG A 464 -19.71 -19.10 12.70
C ARG A 464 -20.74 -19.99 13.37
N TYR A 465 -20.93 -19.78 14.67
CA TYR A 465 -22.00 -20.43 15.46
C TYR A 465 -23.37 -19.99 14.97
N ALA A 466 -23.55 -18.69 14.71
CA ALA A 466 -24.81 -18.16 14.21
C ALA A 466 -25.17 -18.75 12.84
N LEU A 467 -24.21 -18.87 11.91
CA LEU A 467 -24.42 -19.48 10.59
C LEU A 467 -24.91 -20.93 10.71
N LEU A 468 -24.23 -21.77 11.50
CA LEU A 468 -24.63 -23.17 11.67
C LEU A 468 -25.98 -23.31 12.40
N ALA A 469 -26.23 -22.49 13.42
CA ALA A 469 -27.53 -22.47 14.10
C ALA A 469 -28.66 -22.06 13.15
N ASN A 470 -28.42 -21.08 12.27
CA ASN A 470 -29.39 -20.66 11.25
C ASN A 470 -29.67 -21.76 10.23
N LEU A 471 -28.65 -22.54 9.84
CA LEU A 471 -28.83 -23.72 8.99
C LEU A 471 -29.75 -24.74 9.66
N TYR A 472 -29.48 -25.12 10.91
CA TYR A 472 -30.34 -26.07 11.62
C TYR A 472 -31.77 -25.56 11.78
N SER A 473 -31.95 -24.27 12.06
CA SER A 473 -33.28 -23.65 12.09
C SER A 473 -34.00 -23.73 10.73
N ARG A 474 -33.31 -23.53 9.60
CA ARG A 474 -33.90 -23.72 8.25
C ARG A 474 -34.24 -25.18 7.93
N CYS A 475 -33.50 -26.12 8.51
CA CYS A 475 -33.76 -27.56 8.38
C CYS A 475 -34.83 -28.08 9.36
N GLN A 476 -35.51 -27.20 10.10
CA GLN A 476 -36.46 -27.55 11.17
C GLN A 476 -35.86 -28.39 12.31
N LYS A 477 -34.53 -28.36 12.49
CA LYS A 477 -33.81 -29.02 13.59
C LYS A 477 -33.59 -28.02 14.75
N SER A 478 -34.65 -27.68 15.49
CA SER A 478 -34.60 -26.69 16.57
C SER A 478 -33.64 -27.07 17.69
N ASP A 479 -33.56 -28.35 18.04
CA ASP A 479 -32.75 -28.86 19.14
C ASP A 479 -31.26 -28.71 18.84
N SER A 480 -30.83 -29.11 17.64
CA SER A 480 -29.45 -28.91 17.17
C SER A 480 -29.08 -27.42 17.11
N ALA A 481 -30.02 -26.54 16.75
CA ALA A 481 -29.78 -25.11 16.77
C ALA A 481 -29.59 -24.57 18.22
N ALA A 482 -30.33 -25.12 19.19
CA ALA A 482 -30.16 -24.80 20.60
C ALA A 482 -28.82 -25.30 21.15
N GLU A 483 -28.39 -26.51 20.75
CA GLU A 483 -27.07 -27.07 21.10
C GLU A 483 -25.92 -26.19 20.63
N ILE A 484 -25.95 -25.71 19.37
CA ILE A 484 -24.90 -24.81 18.86
C ILE A 484 -24.86 -23.48 19.63
N ARG A 485 -26.03 -22.94 20.00
CA ARG A 485 -26.10 -21.73 20.84
C ARG A 485 -25.57 -21.97 22.25
N LYS A 486 -25.81 -23.15 22.82
CA LYS A 486 -25.23 -23.58 24.11
C LYS A 486 -23.71 -23.69 24.01
N LEU A 487 -23.20 -24.37 22.99
CA LEU A 487 -21.76 -24.50 22.72
C LEU A 487 -21.05 -23.15 22.58
N MET A 488 -21.70 -22.18 21.92
CA MET A 488 -21.18 -20.81 21.80
C MET A 488 -21.01 -20.15 23.18
N LYS A 489 -22.01 -20.30 24.07
CA LYS A 489 -21.96 -19.78 25.44
C LYS A 489 -20.90 -20.49 26.29
N GLU A 490 -20.82 -21.82 26.21
CA GLU A 490 -19.82 -22.63 26.94
C GLU A 490 -18.38 -22.23 26.57
N LYS A 491 -18.14 -21.84 25.32
CA LYS A 491 -16.84 -21.32 24.89
C LYS A 491 -16.60 -19.84 25.18
N GLY A 492 -17.51 -19.18 25.91
CA GLY A 492 -17.39 -17.77 26.27
C GLY A 492 -17.54 -16.80 25.09
N VAL A 493 -18.09 -17.25 23.96
CA VAL A 493 -18.23 -16.43 22.76
C VAL A 493 -19.52 -15.63 22.85
N LYS A 494 -19.40 -14.30 22.93
CA LYS A 494 -20.56 -13.40 22.93
C LYS A 494 -21.01 -13.11 21.50
N LYS A 495 -22.33 -13.13 21.27
CA LYS A 495 -22.91 -12.64 20.02
C LYS A 495 -22.64 -11.13 19.95
N ILE A 496 -22.06 -10.68 18.85
CA ILE A 496 -21.89 -9.25 18.56
C ILE A 496 -23.21 -8.80 17.89
N PRO A 497 -23.99 -7.90 18.50
CA PRO A 497 -25.14 -7.32 17.84
C PRO A 497 -24.68 -6.51 16.62
N GLY A 498 -25.47 -6.50 15.54
CA GLY A 498 -25.20 -5.62 14.41
C GLY A 498 -25.39 -4.17 14.84
N CYS A 499 -24.53 -3.27 14.40
CA CYS A 499 -24.65 -1.83 14.66
C CYS A 499 -24.69 -1.07 13.34
N SER A 500 -25.53 -0.04 13.26
CA SER A 500 -25.53 0.98 12.21
C SER A 500 -25.44 2.35 12.86
N TRP A 501 -24.87 3.34 12.19
CA TRP A 501 -24.81 4.71 12.72
C TRP A 501 -25.10 5.72 11.61
N ILE A 502 -25.64 6.87 12.00
CA ILE A 502 -25.85 8.03 11.12
C ILE A 502 -25.25 9.27 11.79
N GLU A 503 -24.81 10.24 10.98
CA GLU A 503 -24.34 11.53 11.48
C GLU A 503 -25.38 12.60 11.14
N ILE A 504 -25.92 13.27 12.16
CA ILE A 504 -26.87 14.38 12.01
C ILE A 504 -26.27 15.59 12.73
N ASN A 505 -26.06 16.69 12.00
CA ASN A 505 -25.52 17.95 12.54
C ASN A 505 -24.20 17.78 13.33
N GLY A 506 -23.34 16.85 12.91
CA GLY A 506 -22.05 16.57 13.58
C GLY A 506 -22.14 15.66 14.80
N ALA A 507 -23.32 15.12 15.12
CA ALA A 507 -23.51 14.11 16.17
C ALA A 507 -23.69 12.73 15.53
N ILE A 508 -22.94 11.74 16.02
CA ILE A 508 -23.09 10.33 15.61
C ILE A 508 -24.17 9.67 16.46
N HIS A 509 -25.20 9.16 15.80
CA HIS A 509 -26.29 8.40 16.39
C HIS A 509 -26.10 6.92 16.07
N GLU A 510 -25.78 6.11 17.08
CA GLU A 510 -25.58 4.66 16.96
C GLU A 510 -26.88 3.89 17.26
N PHE A 511 -27.21 2.95 16.37
CA PHE A 511 -28.33 2.02 16.48
C PHE A 511 -27.78 0.60 16.55
N THR A 512 -28.05 -0.08 17.66
CA THR A 512 -27.67 -1.48 17.83
C THR A 512 -28.89 -2.36 17.63
N ALA A 513 -28.73 -3.49 16.93
CA ALA A 513 -29.81 -4.43 16.68
C ALA A 513 -30.37 -4.94 18.02
N PHE A 514 -31.67 -4.73 18.24
CA PHE A 514 -32.38 -5.00 19.51
C PHE A 514 -31.97 -4.11 20.70
N GLY A 515 -31.25 -3.01 20.45
CA GLY A 515 -30.90 -2.03 21.47
C GLY A 515 -31.93 -0.91 21.60
N SER A 516 -32.20 -0.51 22.83
CA SER A 516 -33.02 0.66 23.19
C SER A 516 -32.18 1.87 23.63
N SER A 517 -30.88 1.87 23.31
CA SER A 517 -29.91 2.84 23.83
C SER A 517 -30.03 4.25 23.24
N HIS A 518 -30.79 4.42 22.14
CA HIS A 518 -31.05 5.74 21.56
C HIS A 518 -32.18 6.44 22.32
N TYR A 519 -32.03 7.74 22.61
CA TYR A 519 -33.01 8.51 23.40
C TYR A 519 -34.37 8.65 22.68
N GLU A 520 -34.40 8.57 21.34
CA GLU A 520 -35.61 8.49 20.50
C GLU A 520 -35.95 7.05 20.08
N SER A 521 -35.39 6.01 20.71
CA SER A 521 -35.62 4.61 20.28
C SER A 521 -37.10 4.22 20.27
N TYR A 522 -37.92 4.77 21.17
CA TYR A 522 -39.35 4.50 21.20
C TYR A 522 -40.08 5.09 19.98
N SER A 523 -39.89 6.38 19.68
CA SER A 523 -40.54 7.04 18.54
C SER A 523 -40.07 6.49 17.19
N LEU A 524 -38.79 6.12 17.07
CA LEU A 524 -38.26 5.48 15.87
C LEU A 524 -38.85 4.09 15.65
N ASN A 525 -38.98 3.28 16.72
CA ASN A 525 -39.62 1.96 16.61
C ASN A 525 -41.10 2.08 16.24
N GLU A 526 -41.82 3.05 16.80
CA GLU A 526 -43.22 3.32 16.44
C GLU A 526 -43.35 3.74 14.96
N MET A 527 -42.42 4.56 14.46
CA MET A 527 -42.38 4.95 13.06
C MET A 527 -42.06 3.76 12.13
N ILE A 528 -41.11 2.90 12.53
CA ILE A 528 -40.77 1.67 11.80
C ILE A 528 -41.98 0.72 11.77
N ASP A 529 -42.67 0.55 12.89
CA ASP A 529 -43.88 -0.29 12.96
C ASP A 529 -45.00 0.25 12.06
N CYS A 530 -45.18 1.57 12.02
CA CYS A 530 -46.07 2.24 11.07
C CYS A 530 -45.67 1.96 9.61
N PHE A 531 -44.39 2.10 9.26
CA PHE A 531 -43.90 1.78 7.91
C PHE A 531 -44.07 0.31 7.55
N ILE A 532 -43.80 -0.62 8.47
CA ILE A 532 -43.98 -2.06 8.25
C ILE A 532 -45.47 -2.37 8.05
N ALA A 533 -46.36 -1.77 8.84
CA ALA A 533 -47.80 -1.91 8.66
C ALA A 533 -48.25 -1.38 7.28
N GLN A 534 -47.72 -0.23 6.86
CA GLN A 534 -48.01 0.36 5.55
C GLN A 534 -47.50 -0.50 4.39
N MET A 535 -46.26 -1.00 4.47
CA MET A 535 -45.71 -1.93 3.48
C MET A 535 -46.49 -3.25 3.40
N ARG A 536 -47.02 -3.75 4.52
CA ARG A 536 -47.89 -4.95 4.52
C ARG A 536 -49.24 -4.69 3.87
N LEU A 537 -49.79 -3.49 4.05
CA LEU A 537 -51.03 -3.06 3.40
C LEU A 537 -50.83 -2.87 1.88
N ASP A 538 -49.72 -2.27 1.46
CA ASP A 538 -49.41 -2.10 0.03
C ASP A 538 -49.15 -3.44 -0.68
N CYS A 539 -48.48 -4.40 -0.02
CA CYS A 539 -48.35 -5.76 -0.56
C CYS A 539 -49.68 -6.52 -0.67
N SER A 540 -50.69 -6.17 0.13
CA SER A 540 -52.04 -6.75 -0.01
C SER A 540 -52.86 -6.15 -1.15
N PHE A 541 -52.53 -4.95 -1.62
CA PHE A 541 -53.15 -4.35 -2.81
C PHE A 541 -52.63 -4.99 -4.12
N PHE A 542 -51.36 -5.39 -4.20
CA PHE A 542 -50.82 -6.07 -5.38
C PHE A 542 -51.23 -7.55 -5.51
N ALA A 543 -51.80 -8.16 -4.47
CA ALA A 543 -52.28 -9.54 -4.50
C ALA A 543 -53.72 -9.69 -5.01
N PHE A 544 -54.47 -8.59 -5.20
CA PHE A 544 -55.87 -8.62 -5.64
C PHE A 544 -56.09 -8.26 -7.12
N ASP A 545 -55.05 -7.88 -7.87
CA ASP A 545 -55.15 -7.45 -9.28
C ASP A 545 -54.66 -8.49 -10.32
N VAL A 546 -54.56 -9.78 -9.96
CA VAL A 546 -54.13 -10.85 -10.91
C VAL A 546 -55.25 -11.83 -11.30
N ASP A 547 -56.46 -11.70 -10.75
CA ASP A 547 -57.62 -12.50 -11.17
C ASP A 547 -58.83 -11.59 -11.50
N MET A 548 -58.77 -10.86 -12.62
CA MET A 548 -59.95 -10.47 -13.42
C MET A 548 -59.51 -9.89 -14.78
N GLU A 549 -59.26 -10.79 -15.74
CA GLU A 549 -59.83 -10.85 -17.13
C GLU A 549 -59.08 -11.88 -17.98
#